data_AF-A0A7Z9FJU5-F1
#
_entry.id   AF-A0A7Z9FJU5-F1
#
_cell.length_a   1.000
_cell.length_b   1.000
_cell.length_c   1.000
_cell.angle_alpha   90.00
_cell.angle_beta   90.00
_cell.angle_gamma   90.00
#
_symmetry.space_group_name_H-M   'P 1'
#
loop_
_entity.id
_entity.type
_entity.pdbx_description
1 polymer ?
#
loop_
_entity_poly.entity_id
_entity_poly.type
_entity_poly.pdbx_seq_one_letter_code
_entity_poly.pdbx_strand_id
1 'polypeptide(L)'
;TETEIKKHYAKVLGSAVNPVLREGNSDRRAATAVKNYAKRHPHSMGAWSSDSKSHVATMSGGDFFANEKSTTLEHSTTAKIEFVAEDGKITVLKTNLPLEAEEIVDATFMSNKALDAFLVQQVKDAKKQGV
;
A
#
# COMPACT_ATOMS: atom_id res chain seq x y z
N THR A 1 -9.99 21.68 -20.48
CA THR A 1 -8.60 22.04 -20.12
C THR A 1 -7.78 20.77 -20.00
N GLU A 2 -6.46 20.84 -20.08
CA GLU A 2 -5.59 19.68 -19.85
C GLU A 2 -5.85 19.03 -18.48
N THR A 3 -6.20 19.84 -17.47
CA THR A 3 -6.59 19.36 -16.14
C THR A 3 -7.80 18.44 -16.16
N GLU A 4 -8.86 18.80 -16.88
CA GLU A 4 -10.08 17.96 -16.98
C GLU A 4 -9.82 16.69 -17.80
N ILE A 5 -9.03 16.79 -18.87
CA ILE A 5 -8.62 15.62 -19.67
C ILE A 5 -7.84 14.63 -18.79
N LYS A 6 -6.87 15.13 -18.00
CA LYS A 6 -6.10 14.32 -17.06
C LYS A 6 -7.00 13.65 -16.01
N LYS A 7 -8.00 14.36 -15.48
CA LYS A 7 -8.98 13.78 -14.53
C LYS A 7 -9.81 12.66 -15.16
N HIS A 8 -10.25 12.81 -16.40
CA HIS A 8 -10.99 11.75 -17.09
C HIS A 8 -10.14 10.52 -17.31
N TYR A 9 -8.91 10.68 -17.80
CA TYR A 9 -7.99 9.55 -17.97
C TYR A 9 -7.61 8.91 -16.64
N ALA A 10 -7.44 9.68 -15.57
CA ALA A 10 -7.13 9.14 -14.24
C ALA A 10 -8.17 8.12 -13.75
N LYS A 11 -9.43 8.20 -14.19
CA LYS A 11 -10.48 7.21 -13.85
C LYS A 11 -10.29 5.85 -14.53
N VAL A 12 -9.56 5.79 -15.65
CA VAL A 12 -9.36 4.56 -16.44
C VAL A 12 -7.93 4.02 -16.35
N LEU A 13 -7.06 4.67 -15.57
CA LEU A 13 -5.71 4.19 -15.31
C LEU A 13 -5.67 3.23 -14.11
N GLY A 14 -4.74 2.28 -14.14
CA GLY A 14 -4.51 1.36 -13.03
C GLY A 14 -5.64 0.33 -12.83
N SER A 15 -5.90 -0.03 -11.57
CA SER A 15 -6.92 -1.03 -11.23
C SER A 15 -8.32 -0.42 -11.17
N ALA A 16 -8.85 0.02 -12.32
CA ALA A 16 -10.18 0.64 -12.40
C ALA A 16 -11.35 -0.38 -12.38
N VAL A 17 -11.08 -1.65 -12.72
CA VAL A 17 -12.13 -2.69 -12.85
C VAL A 17 -12.39 -3.45 -11.55
N ASN A 18 -11.33 -3.89 -10.85
CA ASN A 18 -11.49 -4.69 -9.63
C ASN A 18 -12.33 -4.01 -8.54
N PRO A 19 -12.18 -2.70 -8.24
CA PRO A 19 -13.00 -2.00 -7.26
C PRO A 19 -14.49 -1.96 -7.59
N VAL A 20 -14.86 -2.19 -8.86
CA VAL A 20 -16.27 -2.22 -9.31
C VAL A 20 -16.86 -3.63 -9.25
N LEU A 21 -16.02 -4.66 -9.45
CA LEU A 21 -16.49 -6.04 -9.53
C LEU A 21 -16.42 -6.80 -8.20
N ARG A 22 -15.62 -6.34 -7.24
CA ARG A 22 -15.34 -7.06 -5.97
C ARG A 22 -16.21 -6.56 -4.82
N GLU A 23 -17.51 -6.71 -4.96
CA GLU A 23 -18.52 -6.42 -3.92
C GLU A 23 -18.61 -7.57 -2.90
N GLY A 24 -17.46 -8.01 -2.37
CA GLY A 24 -17.36 -9.14 -1.45
C GLY A 24 -15.92 -9.56 -1.15
N ASN A 25 -15.78 -10.48 -0.20
CA ASN A 25 -14.48 -10.99 0.23
C ASN A 25 -13.88 -12.02 -0.74
N SER A 26 -12.59 -12.29 -0.59
CA SER A 26 -11.84 -13.17 -1.48
C SER A 26 -11.66 -14.57 -0.89
N ASP A 27 -12.22 -15.61 -1.53
CA ASP A 27 -11.79 -17.00 -1.36
C ASP A 27 -10.78 -17.36 -2.47
N ARG A 28 -9.50 -17.49 -2.12
CA ARG A 28 -8.44 -17.86 -3.07
C ARG A 28 -7.74 -19.14 -2.64
N ARG A 29 -7.78 -20.14 -3.51
CA ARG A 29 -7.15 -21.44 -3.31
C ARG A 29 -6.69 -22.03 -4.64
N ALA A 30 -5.59 -22.77 -4.62
CA ALA A 30 -5.18 -23.57 -5.77
C ALA A 30 -6.17 -24.73 -5.97
N ALA A 31 -6.74 -24.85 -7.17
CA ALA A 31 -7.65 -25.96 -7.48
C ALA A 31 -6.92 -27.31 -7.36
N THR A 32 -7.60 -28.34 -6.84
CA THR A 32 -7.02 -29.68 -6.62
C THR A 32 -6.44 -30.28 -7.89
N ALA A 33 -7.11 -30.10 -9.04
CA ALA A 33 -6.61 -30.55 -10.34
C ALA A 33 -5.28 -29.88 -10.71
N VAL A 34 -5.16 -28.57 -10.51
CA VAL A 34 -3.92 -27.81 -10.75
C VAL A 34 -2.82 -28.26 -9.79
N LYS A 35 -3.13 -28.46 -8.51
CA LYS A 35 -2.14 -28.95 -7.53
C LYS A 35 -1.65 -30.35 -7.85
N ASN A 36 -2.54 -31.26 -8.26
CA ASN A 36 -2.18 -32.62 -8.67
C ASN A 36 -1.35 -32.63 -9.95
N TYR A 37 -1.69 -31.76 -10.91
CA TYR A 37 -0.89 -31.57 -12.12
C TYR A 37 0.53 -31.10 -11.77
N ALA A 38 0.67 -30.08 -10.92
CA ALA A 38 1.97 -29.58 -10.47
C ALA A 38 2.80 -30.64 -9.71
N LYS A 39 2.17 -31.60 -9.02
CA LYS A 39 2.87 -32.73 -8.39
C LYS A 39 3.41 -33.73 -9.43
N ARG A 40 2.66 -33.98 -10.51
CA ARG A 40 3.07 -34.90 -11.59
C ARG A 40 4.08 -34.25 -12.55
N HIS A 41 4.01 -32.93 -12.69
CA HIS A 41 4.86 -32.13 -13.57
C HIS A 41 5.48 -30.99 -12.75
N PRO A 42 6.45 -31.30 -11.87
CA PRO A 42 7.10 -30.28 -11.07
C PRO A 42 7.82 -29.29 -11.98
N HIS A 43 7.54 -28.00 -11.77
CA HIS A 43 8.28 -26.92 -12.42
C HIS A 43 9.67 -26.79 -11.78
N SER A 44 10.60 -26.16 -12.49
CA SER A 44 11.93 -25.89 -11.96
C SER A 44 11.86 -25.02 -10.70
N MET A 45 12.59 -25.44 -9.67
CA MET A 45 12.78 -24.70 -8.43
C MET A 45 14.27 -24.47 -8.27
N GLY A 46 14.70 -23.21 -8.23
CA GLY A 46 16.10 -22.87 -7.99
C GLY A 46 16.58 -23.41 -6.64
N ALA A 47 17.79 -23.97 -6.60
CA ALA A 47 18.38 -24.43 -5.36
C ALA A 47 18.67 -23.24 -4.44
N TRP A 48 18.35 -23.39 -3.15
CA TRP A 48 18.69 -22.41 -2.13
C TRP A 48 20.06 -22.73 -1.54
N SER A 49 20.94 -21.74 -1.50
CA SER A 49 22.23 -21.83 -0.83
C SER A 49 22.13 -21.27 0.59
N SER A 50 22.79 -21.90 1.55
CA SER A 50 23.00 -21.35 2.89
C SER A 50 23.84 -20.06 2.88
N ASP A 51 24.62 -19.85 1.81
CA ASP A 51 25.45 -18.66 1.61
C ASP A 51 24.70 -17.53 0.86
N SER A 52 23.39 -17.69 0.65
CA SER A 52 22.56 -16.66 0.01
C SER A 52 22.56 -15.38 0.84
N LYS A 53 22.96 -14.27 0.21
CA LYS A 53 22.92 -12.93 0.81
C LYS A 53 21.61 -12.19 0.54
N SER A 54 20.70 -12.79 -0.23
CA SER A 54 19.41 -12.19 -0.56
C SER A 54 18.60 -11.97 0.71
N HIS A 55 18.11 -10.75 0.90
CA HIS A 55 17.28 -10.37 2.04
C HIS A 55 16.29 -9.28 1.64
N VAL A 56 15.27 -9.08 2.46
CA VAL A 56 14.35 -7.94 2.35
C VAL A 56 14.85 -6.84 3.29
N ALA A 57 15.04 -5.64 2.75
CA ALA A 57 15.26 -4.44 3.53
C ALA A 57 13.93 -3.69 3.69
N THR A 58 13.58 -3.32 4.93
CA THR A 58 12.38 -2.53 5.23
C THR A 58 12.73 -1.37 6.15
N MET A 59 11.94 -0.30 6.11
CA MET A 59 12.09 0.84 7.02
C MET A 59 11.83 0.39 8.47
N SER A 60 12.57 0.96 9.40
CA SER A 60 12.43 0.70 10.85
C SER A 60 11.56 1.74 11.56
N GLY A 61 11.11 2.77 10.85
CA GLY A 61 10.23 3.82 11.36
C GLY A 61 9.97 4.90 10.32
N GLY A 62 8.90 5.67 10.53
CA GLY A 62 8.50 6.75 9.63
C GLY A 62 7.84 6.29 8.32
N ASP A 63 7.51 5.01 8.20
CA ASP A 63 6.71 4.45 7.12
C ASP A 63 5.22 4.39 7.51
N PHE A 64 4.39 3.82 6.63
CA PHE A 64 2.96 3.71 6.89
C PHE A 64 2.65 2.84 8.11
N PHE A 65 3.41 1.77 8.32
CA PHE A 65 3.21 0.86 9.45
C PHE A 65 3.51 1.58 10.78
N ALA A 66 4.64 2.27 10.87
CA ALA A 66 5.07 2.93 12.10
C ALA A 66 4.22 4.16 12.47
N ASN A 67 3.56 4.79 11.51
CA ASN A 67 2.80 6.03 11.72
C ASN A 67 1.28 5.85 11.80
N GLU A 68 0.78 4.62 11.65
CA GLU A 68 -0.64 4.34 11.60
C GLU A 68 -1.35 4.72 12.91
N LYS A 69 -2.52 5.35 12.75
CA LYS A 69 -3.52 5.51 13.80
C LYS A 69 -4.83 4.97 13.26
N SER A 70 -5.54 4.24 14.11
CA SER A 70 -6.82 3.62 13.76
C SER A 70 -7.86 3.97 14.81
N THR A 71 -9.11 4.10 14.40
CA THR A 71 -10.26 4.19 15.29
C THR A 71 -11.47 3.53 14.66
N THR A 72 -12.35 3.00 15.51
CA THR A 72 -13.69 2.55 15.12
C THR A 72 -14.69 3.65 15.44
N LEU A 73 -15.59 3.97 14.51
CA LEU A 73 -16.61 4.98 14.72
C LEU A 73 -17.80 4.41 15.49
N GLU A 74 -18.33 5.16 16.45
CA GLU A 74 -19.54 4.77 17.17
C GLU A 74 -20.81 5.08 16.36
N HIS A 75 -20.79 6.14 15.56
CA HIS A 75 -21.93 6.64 14.82
C HIS A 75 -21.52 7.07 13.42
N SER A 76 -22.46 7.00 12.48
CA SER A 76 -22.26 7.51 11.13
C SER A 76 -22.05 9.03 11.15
N THR A 77 -21.19 9.50 10.26
CA THR A 77 -20.84 10.92 10.16
C THR A 77 -20.37 11.27 8.75
N THR A 78 -20.12 12.55 8.49
CA THR A 78 -19.45 13.00 7.26
C THR A 78 -18.17 13.71 7.65
N ALA A 79 -17.04 13.09 7.33
CA ALA A 79 -15.72 13.62 7.60
C ALA A 79 -15.20 14.52 6.47
N LYS A 80 -14.15 15.27 6.81
CA LYS A 80 -13.30 15.99 5.86
C LYS A 80 -11.83 15.75 6.23
N ILE A 81 -10.96 15.77 5.24
CA ILE A 81 -9.51 15.67 5.41
C ILE A 81 -8.93 17.05 5.13
N GLU A 82 -8.27 17.64 6.12
CA GLU A 82 -7.68 18.98 6.06
C GLU A 82 -6.20 18.92 6.42
N PHE A 83 -5.41 19.72 5.70
CA PHE A 83 -4.04 20.02 6.07
C PHE A 83 -3.99 21.40 6.70
N VAL A 84 -3.56 21.47 7.96
CA VAL A 84 -3.29 22.72 8.67
C VAL A 84 -1.78 22.97 8.61
N ALA A 85 -1.38 23.98 7.86
CA ALA A 85 0.02 24.37 7.74
C ALA A 85 0.53 25.03 9.02
N GLU A 86 1.86 25.13 9.17
CA GLU A 86 2.50 25.73 10.35
C GLU A 86 2.12 27.21 10.57
N ASP A 87 1.75 27.91 9.50
CA ASP A 87 1.24 29.30 9.54
C ASP A 87 -0.27 29.39 9.87
N GLY A 88 -0.91 28.25 10.15
CA GLY A 88 -2.34 28.15 10.43
C GLY A 88 -3.23 28.11 9.18
N LYS A 89 -2.66 28.19 7.97
CA LYS A 89 -3.45 28.10 6.73
C LYS A 89 -4.04 26.71 6.57
N ILE A 90 -5.35 26.65 6.35
CA ILE A 90 -6.07 25.39 6.15
C ILE A 90 -6.26 25.12 4.65
N THR A 91 -5.88 23.92 4.21
CA THR A 91 -6.15 23.40 2.87
C THR A 91 -7.03 22.15 2.98
N VAL A 92 -8.22 22.20 2.39
CA VAL A 92 -9.11 21.02 2.33
C VAL A 92 -8.61 20.08 1.25
N LEU A 93 -8.21 18.86 1.63
CA LEU A 93 -7.73 17.82 0.72
C LEU A 93 -8.89 16.98 0.18
N LYS A 94 -9.87 16.69 1.04
CA LYS A 94 -11.10 15.96 0.68
C LYS A 94 -12.24 16.45 1.56
N THR A 95 -13.38 16.72 0.95
CA THR A 95 -14.63 17.02 1.65
C THR A 95 -15.65 15.92 1.38
N ASN A 96 -16.75 15.92 2.14
CA ASN A 96 -17.88 15.01 1.97
C ASN A 96 -17.45 13.54 1.92
N LEU A 97 -16.71 13.09 2.94
CA LEU A 97 -16.38 11.68 3.13
C LEU A 97 -17.44 11.05 4.04
N PRO A 98 -18.49 10.40 3.50
CA PRO A 98 -19.46 9.70 4.32
C PRO A 98 -18.78 8.52 5.00
N LEU A 99 -19.07 8.33 6.29
CA LEU A 99 -18.58 7.23 7.10
C LEU A 99 -19.74 6.60 7.87
N GLU A 100 -19.73 5.29 8.00
CA GLU A 100 -20.77 4.49 8.64
C GLU A 100 -20.52 4.29 10.14
N ALA A 101 -21.56 3.91 10.87
CA ALA A 101 -21.37 3.45 12.25
C ALA A 101 -20.59 2.13 12.24
N GLU A 102 -19.71 1.93 13.21
CA GLU A 102 -18.81 0.77 13.33
C GLU A 102 -17.74 0.66 12.22
N GLU A 103 -17.65 1.65 11.32
CA GLU A 103 -16.58 1.70 10.32
C GLU A 103 -15.21 1.92 11.00
N ILE A 104 -14.21 1.15 10.55
CA ILE A 104 -12.81 1.31 10.98
C ILE A 104 -12.15 2.29 10.02
N VAL A 105 -11.55 3.33 10.58
CA VAL A 105 -10.88 4.39 9.81
C VAL A 105 -9.43 4.48 10.24
N ASP A 106 -8.54 4.33 9.27
CA ASP A 106 -7.10 4.42 9.44
C ASP A 106 -6.54 5.69 8.81
N ALA A 107 -5.62 6.34 9.51
CA ALA A 107 -4.84 7.46 9.01
C ALA A 107 -3.36 7.18 9.24
N THR A 108 -2.58 7.30 8.18
CA THR A 108 -1.13 7.08 8.21
C THR A 108 -0.43 7.97 7.20
N PHE A 109 0.89 8.07 7.28
CA PHE A 109 1.72 8.78 6.31
C PHE A 109 3.11 8.16 6.21
N MET A 110 3.80 8.42 5.11
CA MET A 110 5.20 8.08 4.91
C MET A 110 6.05 9.35 4.99
N SER A 111 7.03 9.36 5.87
CA SER A 111 7.97 10.47 6.00
C SER A 111 8.97 10.45 4.84
N ASN A 112 8.92 11.46 3.98
CA ASN A 112 9.86 11.60 2.87
C ASN A 112 11.32 11.59 3.35
N LYS A 113 11.61 12.30 4.46
CA LYS A 113 12.95 12.34 5.05
C LYS A 113 13.42 10.96 5.53
N ALA A 114 12.54 10.17 6.15
CA ALA A 114 12.89 8.83 6.61
C ALA A 114 13.11 7.87 5.43
N LEU A 115 12.27 7.98 4.40
CA LEU A 115 12.40 7.19 3.17
C LEU A 115 13.72 7.48 2.46
N ASP A 116 14.05 8.76 2.23
CA ASP A 116 15.30 9.16 1.58
C ASP A 116 16.53 8.63 2.33
N ALA A 117 16.55 8.78 3.66
CA ALA A 117 17.63 8.26 4.49
C ALA A 117 17.75 6.74 4.41
N PHE A 118 16.62 6.03 4.46
CA PHE A 118 16.57 4.59 4.30
C PHE A 118 17.12 4.15 2.94
N LEU A 119 16.67 4.75 1.84
CA LEU A 119 17.10 4.40 0.49
C LEU A 119 18.61 4.63 0.30
N VAL A 120 19.13 5.78 0.76
CA VAL A 120 20.57 6.07 0.71
C VAL A 120 21.37 5.01 1.50
N GLN A 121 20.87 4.59 2.65
CA GLN A 121 21.51 3.56 3.45
C GLN A 121 21.50 2.20 2.74
N GLN A 122 20.36 1.79 2.15
CA GLN A 122 20.26 0.50 1.45
C GLN A 122 21.14 0.45 0.19
N VAL A 123 21.25 1.55 -0.56
CA VAL A 123 22.16 1.63 -1.72
C VAL A 123 23.63 1.44 -1.29
N LYS A 124 24.04 2.07 -0.19
CA LYS A 124 25.41 1.91 0.35
C LYS A 124 25.65 0.49 0.84
N ASP A 125 24.67 -0.09 1.52
CA ASP A 125 24.77 -1.42 2.08
C ASP A 125 24.84 -2.50 0.99
N ALA A 126 23.97 -2.44 -0.03
CA ALA A 126 24.04 -3.32 -1.20
C ALA A 126 25.41 -3.25 -1.88
N LYS A 127 25.92 -2.03 -2.11
CA LYS A 127 27.27 -1.82 -2.67
C LYS A 127 28.37 -2.43 -1.80
N LYS A 128 28.27 -2.32 -0.46
CA LYS A 128 29.24 -2.87 0.48
C LYS A 128 29.20 -4.40 0.51
N GLN A 129 28.01 -4.99 0.44
CA GLN A 129 27.81 -6.43 0.50
C GLN A 129 28.05 -7.13 -0.86
N GLY A 130 28.07 -6.35 -1.95
CA GLY A 130 28.23 -6.83 -3.32
C GLY A 130 27.03 -7.62 -3.80
N VAL A 131 25.83 -7.17 -3.43
CA VAL A 131 24.53 -7.74 -3.85
C VAL A 131 23.74 -6.77 -4.72
#